data_AF-A0A9X5X7F6-F1
#
_entry.id   AF-A0A9X5X7F6-F1
#
_cell.length_a   1.000
_cell.length_b   1.000
_cell.length_c   1.000
_cell.angle_alpha   90.00
_cell.angle_beta   90.00
_cell.angle_gamma   90.00
#
_symmetry.space_group_name_H-M   'P 1'
#
loop_
_entity.id
_entity.type
_entity.pdbx_description
1 polymer ?
#
loop_
_entity_poly.entity_id
_entity_poly.type
_entity_poly.pdbx_seq_one_letter_code
_entity_poly.pdbx_strand_id
1 'polypeptide(L)'
;MHEQPCRLVLPVRPAAEPDTSAPFEAPEGTTPITTTQMTPPEQRWEVTRDLIDYGAALNIVKDRGTVHFDAMDLDVGCRAHEQYTSVADDFTSPAGESTWTMSFRRKDWAVQVRTSTTLTCDTEEFHINATLDAYERGRRVASRTWNESIPRDAL
;
A
#
# COMPACT_ATOMS: atom_id res chain seq x y z
N MET A 1 1.70 11.46 39.03
CA MET A 1 2.34 11.07 37.75
C MET A 1 3.80 11.45 37.89
N HIS A 2 4.72 10.48 37.96
CA HIS A 2 6.13 10.75 38.21
C HIS A 2 6.89 10.47 36.92
N GLU A 3 7.08 11.53 36.12
CA GLU A 3 7.89 11.49 34.91
C GLU A 3 9.35 11.61 35.32
N GLN A 4 9.98 10.49 35.68
CA GLN A 4 11.43 10.51 35.88
C GLN A 4 12.12 10.53 34.52
N PRO A 5 13.16 11.36 34.35
CA PRO A 5 13.94 11.39 33.12
C PRO A 5 14.69 10.05 32.96
N CYS A 6 14.31 9.29 31.94
CA CYS A 6 15.09 8.12 31.50
C CYS A 6 16.26 8.59 30.64
N ARG A 7 17.46 8.07 30.92
CA ARG A 7 18.65 8.31 30.10
C ARG A 7 19.23 6.97 29.65
N LEU A 8 19.52 6.89 28.35
CA LEU A 8 20.25 5.78 27.75
C LEU A 8 21.75 6.11 27.76
N VAL A 9 22.55 5.22 28.34
CA VAL A 9 24.02 5.28 28.27
C VAL A 9 24.47 4.15 27.36
N LEU A 10 24.97 4.50 26.17
CA LEU A 10 25.52 3.54 25.23
C LEU A 10 27.04 3.50 25.37
N PRO A 11 27.66 2.32 25.25
CA PRO A 11 29.11 2.23 25.12
C PRO A 11 29.55 2.91 23.82
N VAL A 12 30.53 3.81 23.92
CA VAL A 12 31.14 4.46 22.76
C VAL A 12 32.45 3.74 22.46
N ARG A 13 32.55 3.14 21.28
CA ARG A 13 33.80 2.53 20.81
C ARG A 13 34.78 3.65 20.40
N PRO A 14 36.00 3.72 20.95
CA PRO A 14 37.01 4.69 20.52
C PRO A 14 37.42 4.45 19.06
N ALA A 15 37.41 5.51 18.24
CA ALA A 15 37.73 5.42 16.81
C ALA A 15 39.19 5.02 16.51
N ALA A 16 40.08 5.07 17.50
CA ALA A 16 41.52 4.81 17.35
C ALA A 16 41.90 3.32 17.43
N GLU A 17 40.98 2.43 17.82
CA GLU A 17 41.26 1.01 17.98
C GLU A 17 40.83 0.22 16.72
N PRO A 18 41.73 -0.57 16.11
CA PRO A 18 41.37 -1.42 14.97
C PRO A 18 40.30 -2.44 15.38
N ASP A 19 39.39 -2.75 14.45
CA ASP A 19 38.31 -3.70 14.73
C ASP A 19 38.85 -5.11 14.75
N THR A 20 38.86 -5.72 15.94
CA THR A 20 39.29 -7.10 16.16
C THR A 20 38.12 -8.05 16.30
N SER A 21 36.88 -7.59 16.12
CA SER A 21 35.71 -8.47 16.18
C SER A 21 35.75 -9.50 15.05
N ALA A 22 35.31 -10.71 15.39
CA ALA A 22 35.08 -11.73 14.39
C ALA A 22 34.02 -11.23 13.40
N PRO A 23 34.11 -11.61 12.11
CA PRO A 23 32.99 -11.38 11.19
C PRO A 23 31.72 -12.02 11.75
N PHE A 24 30.58 -11.37 11.53
CA PHE A 24 29.28 -11.93 11.89
C PHE A 24 29.12 -13.34 11.29
N GLU A 25 28.41 -14.19 12.02
CA GLU A 25 27.96 -15.46 11.48
C GLU A 25 26.99 -15.25 10.31
N ALA A 26 26.72 -16.32 9.57
CA ALA A 26 25.72 -16.27 8.51
C ALA A 26 24.36 -15.80 9.09
N PRO A 27 23.60 -14.99 8.36
CA PRO A 27 22.32 -14.49 8.83
C PRO A 27 21.39 -15.66 9.18
N GLU A 28 20.85 -15.65 10.40
CA GLU A 28 19.82 -16.59 10.82
C GLU A 28 18.45 -16.16 10.27
N GLY A 29 17.66 -17.14 9.83
CA GLY A 29 16.30 -16.92 9.32
C GLY A 29 15.32 -17.95 9.87
N THR A 30 14.08 -17.53 10.11
CA THR A 30 13.00 -18.47 10.45
C THR A 30 12.56 -19.26 9.23
N THR A 31 12.02 -20.46 9.43
CA THR A 31 11.44 -21.26 8.35
C THR A 31 10.26 -20.51 7.72
N PRO A 32 10.13 -20.46 6.37
CA PRO A 32 8.99 -19.82 5.72
C PRO A 32 7.66 -20.42 6.18
N ILE A 33 6.65 -19.56 6.34
CA ILE A 33 5.29 -19.99 6.66
C ILE A 33 4.73 -20.75 5.46
N THR A 34 4.14 -21.92 5.71
CA THR A 34 3.42 -22.69 4.69
C THR A 34 2.15 -21.94 4.31
N THR A 35 1.90 -21.86 2.99
CA THR A 35 0.70 -21.22 2.44
C THR A 35 0.17 -22.02 1.28
N THR A 36 -1.15 -21.95 1.07
CA THR A 36 -1.87 -22.60 -0.04
C THR A 36 -2.60 -21.55 -0.86
N GLN A 37 -2.46 -21.58 -2.19
CA GLN A 37 -3.22 -20.70 -3.08
C GLN A 37 -4.64 -21.25 -3.27
N MET A 38 -5.65 -20.52 -2.80
CA MET A 38 -7.06 -20.94 -2.84
C MET A 38 -7.79 -20.49 -4.11
N THR A 39 -7.49 -19.28 -4.59
CA THR A 39 -7.97 -18.77 -5.88
C THR A 39 -6.81 -18.22 -6.68
N PRO A 40 -6.78 -18.35 -8.02
CA PRO A 40 -5.65 -17.91 -8.81
C PRO A 40 -5.46 -16.39 -8.74
N PRO A 41 -4.21 -15.89 -8.76
CA PRO A 41 -3.94 -14.47 -8.91
C PRO A 41 -4.27 -13.98 -10.34
N GLU A 42 -4.56 -12.69 -10.46
CA GLU A 42 -4.73 -11.98 -11.73
C GLU A 42 -3.87 -10.72 -11.70
N GLN A 43 -3.06 -10.50 -12.74
CA GLN A 43 -2.32 -9.26 -12.89
C GLN A 43 -2.46 -8.76 -14.32
N ARG A 44 -2.65 -7.45 -14.46
CA ARG A 44 -2.72 -6.78 -15.75
C ARG A 44 -2.13 -5.39 -15.64
N TRP A 45 -1.27 -5.04 -16.59
CA TRP A 45 -0.85 -3.67 -16.85
C TRP A 45 -1.10 -3.39 -18.32
N GLU A 46 -1.99 -2.45 -18.59
CA GLU A 46 -2.40 -2.09 -19.93
C GLU A 46 -2.14 -0.60 -20.13
N VAL A 47 -1.41 -0.27 -21.19
CA VAL A 47 -1.16 1.12 -21.59
C VAL A 47 -1.97 1.41 -22.84
N THR A 48 -2.82 2.41 -22.78
CA THR A 48 -3.60 2.92 -23.92
C THR A 48 -3.08 4.29 -24.32
N ARG A 49 -3.04 4.56 -25.63
CA ARG A 49 -2.67 5.85 -26.19
C ARG A 49 -3.65 6.22 -27.30
N ASP A 50 -4.30 7.36 -27.14
CA ASP A 50 -5.05 8.02 -28.19
C ASP A 50 -4.08 8.93 -28.97
N LEU A 51 -4.12 8.86 -30.30
CA LEU A 51 -3.24 9.66 -31.17
C LEU A 51 -3.94 10.90 -31.76
N ILE A 52 -5.26 11.00 -31.62
CA ILE A 52 -6.06 12.16 -32.03
C ILE A 52 -6.07 13.16 -30.87
N ASP A 53 -6.44 12.70 -29.68
CA ASP A 53 -6.56 13.55 -28.49
C ASP A 53 -5.29 13.55 -27.63
N TYR A 54 -4.28 12.75 -28.01
CA TYR A 54 -3.02 12.58 -27.28
C TYR A 54 -3.17 12.15 -25.81
N GLY A 55 -4.31 11.52 -25.48
CA GLY A 55 -4.55 10.93 -24.17
C GLY A 55 -3.74 9.66 -23.96
N ALA A 56 -3.22 9.47 -22.76
CA ALA A 56 -2.58 8.24 -22.32
C ALA A 56 -3.27 7.72 -21.06
N ALA A 57 -3.40 6.40 -20.95
CA ALA A 57 -3.91 5.74 -19.76
C ALA A 57 -3.06 4.52 -19.39
N LEU A 58 -2.84 4.30 -18.09
CA LEU A 58 -2.31 3.08 -17.51
C LEU A 58 -3.38 2.43 -16.65
N ASN A 59 -3.90 1.29 -17.08
CA ASN A 59 -4.87 0.47 -16.35
C ASN A 59 -4.16 -0.69 -15.66
N ILE A 60 -4.35 -0.81 -14.35
CA ILE A 60 -3.68 -1.80 -13.50
C ILE A 60 -4.71 -2.65 -12.78
N VAL A 61 -4.59 -3.97 -12.91
CA VAL A 61 -5.24 -4.95 -12.03
C VAL A 61 -4.15 -5.69 -11.26
N LYS A 62 -4.26 -5.69 -9.94
CA LYS A 62 -3.40 -6.48 -9.04
C LYS A 62 -4.29 -7.29 -8.12
N ASP A 63 -4.50 -8.56 -8.42
CA ASP A 63 -5.22 -9.50 -7.56
C ASP A 63 -4.28 -10.64 -7.17
N ARG A 64 -4.06 -10.81 -5.87
CA ARG A 64 -3.27 -11.94 -5.36
C ARG A 64 -4.08 -13.23 -5.27
N GLY A 65 -5.35 -13.20 -5.65
CA GLY A 65 -6.31 -14.23 -5.28
C GLY A 65 -6.43 -14.30 -3.76
N THR A 66 -6.86 -15.46 -3.28
CA THR A 66 -6.93 -15.79 -1.85
C THR A 66 -5.80 -16.75 -1.52
N VAL A 67 -5.00 -16.41 -0.52
CA VAL A 67 -3.94 -17.24 0.03
C VAL A 67 -4.35 -17.70 1.42
N HIS A 68 -4.32 -19.00 1.66
CA HIS A 68 -4.52 -19.61 2.98
C HIS A 68 -3.18 -19.76 3.70
N PHE A 69 -3.11 -19.30 4.95
CA PHE A 69 -1.96 -19.46 5.84
C PHE A 69 -2.25 -20.61 6.82
N ASP A 70 -1.61 -21.76 6.59
CA ASP A 70 -1.96 -23.03 7.27
C ASP A 70 -1.74 -22.96 8.79
N ALA A 71 -0.65 -22.34 9.23
CA ALA A 71 -0.27 -22.28 10.64
C ALA A 71 -1.27 -21.51 11.53
N MET A 72 -2.09 -20.63 10.94
CA MET A 72 -3.01 -19.76 11.68
C MET A 72 -4.46 -19.84 11.20
N ASP A 73 -4.75 -20.75 10.26
CA ASP A 73 -6.07 -20.95 9.65
C ASP A 73 -6.66 -19.62 9.14
N LEU A 74 -5.89 -18.89 8.32
CA LEU A 74 -6.24 -17.54 7.88
C LEU A 74 -6.22 -17.44 6.36
N ASP A 75 -7.36 -17.07 5.78
CA ASP A 75 -7.46 -16.67 4.38
C ASP A 75 -7.21 -15.16 4.26
N VAL A 76 -6.33 -14.79 3.33
CA VAL A 76 -6.01 -13.40 3.01
C VAL A 76 -6.18 -13.17 1.51
N GLY A 77 -6.96 -12.16 1.16
CA GLY A 77 -7.13 -11.70 -0.21
C GLY A 77 -6.78 -10.23 -0.35
N CYS A 78 -6.16 -9.85 -1.46
CA CYS A 78 -5.84 -8.46 -1.77
C CYS A 78 -6.00 -8.21 -3.26
N ARG A 79 -6.93 -7.30 -3.60
CA ARG A 79 -7.20 -6.88 -4.97
C ARG A 79 -7.13 -5.36 -5.08
N ALA A 80 -6.50 -4.87 -6.13
CA ALA A 80 -6.45 -3.47 -6.49
C ALA A 80 -6.80 -3.27 -7.97
N HIS A 81 -7.51 -2.18 -8.24
CA HIS A 81 -7.72 -1.63 -9.57
C HIS A 81 -7.23 -0.19 -9.55
N GLU A 82 -6.37 0.18 -10.49
CA GLU A 82 -5.82 1.53 -10.59
C GLU A 82 -5.87 2.00 -12.04
N GLN A 83 -6.18 3.27 -12.23
CA GLN A 83 -6.14 3.93 -13.52
C GLN A 83 -5.39 5.25 -13.36
N TYR A 84 -4.44 5.51 -14.24
CA TYR A 84 -3.72 6.78 -14.29
C TYR A 84 -3.81 7.34 -15.70
N THR A 85 -4.14 8.62 -15.83
CA THR A 85 -4.37 9.27 -17.12
C THR A 85 -3.58 10.57 -17.24
N SER A 86 -3.23 10.94 -18.47
CA SER A 86 -2.66 12.25 -18.79
C SER A 86 -2.91 12.60 -20.25
N VAL A 87 -2.75 13.87 -20.61
CA VAL A 87 -2.88 14.41 -21.97
C VAL A 87 -1.61 15.20 -22.30
N ALA A 88 -0.82 14.70 -23.25
CA ALA A 88 0.39 15.33 -23.80
C ALA A 88 1.11 16.33 -22.86
N ASP A 89 1.13 17.61 -23.26
CA ASP A 89 1.79 18.73 -22.58
C ASP A 89 0.87 19.49 -21.62
N ASP A 90 -0.35 18.98 -21.37
CA ASP A 90 -1.22 19.55 -20.36
C ASP A 90 -0.82 19.03 -18.98
N PHE A 91 -0.01 19.82 -18.26
CA PHE A 91 0.48 19.49 -16.92
C PHE A 91 -0.58 19.54 -15.81
N THR A 92 -1.83 19.91 -16.15
CA THR A 92 -3.01 19.86 -15.27
C THR A 92 -3.90 18.65 -15.54
N SER A 93 -3.69 17.95 -16.65
CA SER A 93 -4.40 16.73 -17.01
C SER A 93 -4.05 15.45 -16.21
N PRO A 94 -2.89 15.31 -15.54
CA PRO A 94 -2.59 14.10 -14.77
C PRO A 94 -3.66 13.82 -13.72
N ALA A 95 -4.24 12.63 -13.80
CA ALA A 95 -5.23 12.14 -12.84
C ALA A 95 -4.99 10.67 -12.52
N GLY A 96 -5.49 10.24 -11.36
CA GLY A 96 -5.34 8.87 -10.88
C GLY A 96 -6.54 8.42 -10.06
N GLU A 97 -6.96 7.18 -10.26
CA GLU A 97 -7.96 6.50 -9.45
C GLU A 97 -7.38 5.20 -8.93
N SER A 98 -7.60 4.90 -7.66
CA SER A 98 -7.10 3.68 -7.03
C SER A 98 -8.14 3.11 -6.07
N THR A 99 -8.57 1.88 -6.33
CA THR A 99 -9.45 1.13 -5.43
C THR A 99 -8.73 -0.11 -4.92
N TRP A 100 -8.66 -0.29 -3.61
CA TRP A 100 -8.12 -1.50 -2.98
C TRP A 100 -9.18 -2.21 -2.16
N THR A 101 -9.14 -3.54 -2.17
CA THR A 101 -9.93 -4.41 -1.31
C THR A 101 -9.00 -5.42 -0.66
N MET A 102 -8.87 -5.33 0.66
CA MET A 102 -8.21 -6.34 1.48
C MET A 102 -9.27 -7.15 2.22
N SER A 103 -9.10 -8.47 2.26
CA SER A 103 -10.03 -9.38 2.94
C SER A 103 -9.26 -10.35 3.82
N PHE A 104 -9.84 -10.63 4.99
CA PHE A 104 -9.30 -11.54 5.98
C PHE A 104 -10.44 -12.44 6.46
N ARG A 105 -10.25 -13.75 6.47
CA ARG A 105 -11.28 -14.69 6.92
C ARG A 105 -10.67 -15.83 7.70
N ARG A 106 -11.32 -16.18 8.82
CA ARG A 106 -10.99 -17.34 9.65
C ARG A 106 -12.25 -17.78 10.38
N LYS A 107 -12.71 -19.01 10.12
CA LYS A 107 -13.95 -19.55 10.71
C LYS A 107 -15.12 -18.57 10.52
N ASP A 108 -15.75 -18.14 11.62
CA ASP A 108 -16.86 -17.18 11.60
C ASP A 108 -16.39 -15.72 11.52
N TRP A 109 -15.09 -15.44 11.62
CA TRP A 109 -14.56 -14.08 11.50
C TRP A 109 -14.27 -13.76 10.04
N ALA A 110 -14.77 -12.62 9.57
CA ALA A 110 -14.59 -12.16 8.21
C ALA A 110 -14.53 -10.62 8.21
N VAL A 111 -13.40 -10.07 7.80
CA VAL A 111 -13.15 -8.63 7.71
C VAL A 111 -12.81 -8.26 6.28
N GLN A 112 -13.31 -7.12 5.82
CA GLN A 112 -12.93 -6.54 4.55
C GLN A 112 -12.70 -5.05 4.72
N VAL A 113 -11.60 -4.54 4.17
CA VAL A 113 -11.30 -3.11 4.10
C VAL A 113 -11.29 -2.72 2.64
N ARG A 114 -12.05 -1.69 2.29
CA ARG A 114 -12.08 -1.10 0.95
C ARG A 114 -11.57 0.32 1.03
N THR A 115 -10.69 0.70 0.13
CA THR A 115 -10.28 2.09 -0.05
C THR A 115 -10.54 2.53 -1.48
N SER A 116 -10.92 3.79 -1.68
CA SER A 116 -11.02 4.42 -2.99
C SER A 116 -10.40 5.80 -2.90
N THR A 117 -9.46 6.10 -3.78
CA THR A 117 -8.75 7.37 -3.85
C THR A 117 -8.79 7.90 -5.27
N THR A 118 -9.13 9.17 -5.42
CA THR A 118 -9.01 9.92 -6.67
C THR A 118 -8.01 11.04 -6.45
N LEU A 119 -7.10 11.20 -7.41
CA LEU A 119 -6.07 12.23 -7.48
C LEU A 119 -6.31 13.02 -8.77
N THR A 120 -6.32 14.34 -8.64
CA THR A 120 -6.33 15.30 -9.76
C THR A 120 -5.37 16.43 -9.45
N CYS A 121 -5.08 17.30 -10.40
CA CYS A 121 -4.25 18.47 -10.16
C CYS A 121 -4.70 19.67 -10.97
N ASP A 122 -4.31 20.85 -10.52
CA ASP A 122 -4.38 22.08 -11.29
C ASP A 122 -2.99 22.73 -11.33
N THR A 123 -2.94 24.02 -11.67
CA THR A 123 -1.68 24.77 -11.75
C THR A 123 -1.02 25.02 -10.40
N GLU A 124 -1.77 24.95 -9.30
CA GLU A 124 -1.35 25.35 -7.96
C GLU A 124 -1.26 24.16 -7.00
N GLU A 125 -2.17 23.19 -7.10
CA GLU A 125 -2.31 22.11 -6.13
C GLU A 125 -2.57 20.73 -6.78
N PHE A 126 -2.30 19.68 -5.99
CA PHE A 126 -2.85 18.34 -6.18
C PHE A 126 -4.05 18.16 -5.26
N HIS A 127 -5.15 17.62 -5.78
CA HIS A 127 -6.35 17.35 -5.00
C HIS A 127 -6.54 15.84 -4.82
N ILE A 128 -6.62 15.40 -3.57
CA ILE A 128 -6.86 14.03 -3.18
C ILE A 128 -8.25 13.94 -2.57
N ASN A 129 -9.07 13.01 -3.06
CA ASN A 129 -10.33 12.62 -2.43
C ASN A 129 -10.25 11.14 -2.11
N ALA A 130 -10.37 10.77 -0.84
CA ALA A 130 -10.15 9.39 -0.41
C ALA A 130 -11.23 8.91 0.57
N THR A 131 -11.56 7.63 0.44
CA THR A 131 -12.50 6.92 1.30
C THR A 131 -11.90 5.61 1.78
N LEU A 132 -12.25 5.23 3.01
CA LEU A 132 -11.96 3.94 3.60
C LEU A 132 -13.24 3.42 4.24
N ASP A 133 -13.67 2.23 3.88
CA ASP A 133 -14.75 1.51 4.54
C ASP A 133 -14.23 0.18 5.09
N ALA A 134 -14.51 -0.08 6.37
CA ALA A 134 -14.21 -1.36 7.01
C ALA A 134 -15.51 -2.12 7.30
N TYR A 135 -15.52 -3.40 6.97
CA TYR A 135 -16.65 -4.31 7.10
C TYR A 135 -16.27 -5.49 7.98
N GLU A 136 -17.20 -5.92 8.82
CA GLU A 136 -17.15 -7.19 9.55
C GLU A 136 -18.39 -8.00 9.20
N ARG A 137 -18.20 -9.23 8.69
CA ARG A 137 -19.29 -10.13 8.25
C ARG A 137 -20.29 -9.46 7.31
N GLY A 138 -19.79 -8.60 6.41
CA GLY A 138 -20.59 -7.85 5.44
C GLY A 138 -21.25 -6.59 5.98
N ARG A 139 -21.21 -6.33 7.30
CA ARG A 139 -21.73 -5.09 7.89
C ARG A 139 -20.62 -4.05 7.98
N ARG A 140 -20.83 -2.84 7.49
CA ARG A 140 -19.88 -1.74 7.66
C ARG A 140 -19.79 -1.35 9.14
N VAL A 141 -18.56 -1.35 9.68
CA VAL A 141 -18.27 -1.05 11.09
C VAL A 141 -17.52 0.26 11.27
N ALA A 142 -16.79 0.70 10.25
CA ALA A 142 -16.14 2.01 10.23
C ALA A 142 -16.13 2.57 8.80
N SER A 143 -16.14 3.90 8.70
CA SER A 143 -15.98 4.62 7.45
C SER A 143 -15.23 5.91 7.73
N ARG A 144 -14.34 6.30 6.80
CA ARG A 144 -13.64 7.58 6.85
C ARG A 144 -13.54 8.13 5.44
N THR A 145 -13.85 9.41 5.29
CA THR A 145 -13.64 10.18 4.07
C THR A 145 -12.79 11.38 4.40
N TRP A 146 -11.85 11.70 3.54
CA TRP A 146 -11.06 12.92 3.67
C TRP A 146 -10.68 13.44 2.29
N ASN A 147 -10.57 14.76 2.21
CA ASN A 147 -10.12 15.47 1.03
C ASN A 147 -8.95 16.36 1.46
N GLU A 148 -7.94 16.43 0.62
CA GLU A 148 -6.70 17.17 0.90
C GLU A 148 -6.20 17.84 -0.37
N SER A 149 -5.71 19.07 -0.23
CA SER A 149 -4.97 19.78 -1.27
C SER A 149 -3.50 19.84 -0.88
N ILE A 150 -2.61 19.57 -1.83
CA ILE A 150 -1.16 19.63 -1.65
C ILE A 150 -0.59 20.64 -2.65
N PRO A 151 0.04 21.74 -2.20
CA PRO A 151 0.66 22.72 -3.10
C PRO A 151 1.75 22.14 -4.01
N ARG A 152 1.89 22.70 -5.23
CA ARG A 152 2.91 22.34 -6.22
C ARG A 152 4.20 23.14 -6.01
N ASP A 153 4.87 22.90 -4.87
CA ASP A 153 5.99 23.73 -4.41
C ASP A 153 7.39 23.26 -4.89
N ALA A 154 7.45 22.27 -5.80
CA ALA A 154 8.69 21.62 -6.23
C ALA A 154 8.92 21.69 -7.75
N LEU A 155 8.67 22.86 -8.37
CA LEU A 155 8.99 23.15 -9.77
C LEU A 155 10.36 23.83 -9.92
#